data_AF-A0A2V8FNT9-F1
#
_entry.id   AF-A0A2V8FNT9-F1
#
_cell.length_a   1.000
_cell.length_b   1.000
_cell.length_c   1.000
_cell.angle_alpha   90.00
_cell.angle_beta   90.00
_cell.angle_gamma   90.00
#
_symmetry.space_group_name_H-M   'P 1'
#
loop_
_entity.id
_entity.type
_entity.pdbx_description
1 polymer ?
#
loop_
_entity_poly.entity_id
_entity_poly.type
_entity_poly.pdbx_seq_one_letter_code
_entity_poly.pdbx_strand_id
1 'polypeptide(L)'
;MIVDTSGDGKIGEYTQPGRPTEPNKDMRVAGFPYGIIVNPTDGSIWWANSAVPGRILRMELGSNPPTTCRTEVYEPPFDPKAPNGIVGHAPRGIDVDRNGLIWTGLSGGPHMGSFDRRKCKVFNGPKATGQQCPEGWTLYPAPGPQMKGTTLPGSADFSYYNWVDQFDTLGLGPNTPILNGSGSDSLLALNPTTGRFVVLRVPYPLGFYSRGLDGRIDNPSGGWKGPGVWADFGSNLVWHLEGGKQARSALVKFQMRPDPLAH
;
A
#
# COMPACT_ATOMS: atom_id res chain seq x y z
N MET A 1 -13.93 12.29 8.65
CA MET A 1 -13.48 12.88 7.37
C MET A 1 -14.72 13.02 6.51
N ILE A 2 -14.87 14.12 5.77
CA ILE A 2 -16.12 14.46 5.06
C ILE A 2 -15.84 14.46 3.57
N VAL A 3 -16.55 13.60 2.84
CA VAL A 3 -16.51 13.54 1.38
C VAL A 3 -17.66 14.40 0.87
N ASP A 4 -17.34 15.34 -0.02
CA ASP A 4 -18.30 16.26 -0.64
C ASP A 4 -19.20 15.49 -1.63
N THR A 5 -20.16 14.71 -1.12
CA THR A 5 -21.14 14.00 -1.94
C THR A 5 -22.30 14.90 -2.37
N SER A 6 -22.47 16.06 -1.72
CA SER A 6 -23.42 17.09 -2.14
C SER A 6 -22.98 17.74 -3.47
N GLY A 7 -21.66 17.87 -3.68
CA GLY A 7 -21.04 18.48 -4.85
C GLY A 7 -20.93 20.01 -4.77
N ASP A 8 -21.17 20.61 -3.61
CA ASP A 8 -21.19 22.07 -3.43
C ASP A 8 -19.80 22.68 -3.14
N GLY A 9 -18.79 21.82 -2.96
CA GLY A 9 -17.40 22.21 -2.72
C GLY A 9 -17.10 22.71 -1.31
N LYS A 10 -18.04 22.56 -0.37
CA LYS A 10 -17.91 22.98 1.03
C LYS A 10 -18.21 21.79 1.95
N ILE A 11 -17.78 21.90 3.21
CA ILE A 11 -18.23 20.95 4.24
C ILE A 11 -19.58 21.45 4.76
N GLY A 12 -20.64 20.70 4.47
CA GLY A 12 -22.01 20.99 4.88
C GLY A 12 -22.57 20.02 5.92
N GLU A 13 -23.89 19.87 5.93
CA GLU A 13 -24.54 18.76 6.64
C GLU A 13 -24.10 17.43 6.03
N TYR A 14 -23.92 16.41 6.87
CA TYR A 14 -23.43 15.11 6.42
C TYR A 14 -24.21 13.95 7.01
N THR A 15 -24.26 12.85 6.26
CA THR A 15 -24.73 11.55 6.74
C THR A 15 -23.67 10.91 7.64
N GLN A 16 -24.09 10.14 8.64
CA GLN A 16 -23.17 9.44 9.54
C GLN A 16 -22.56 8.19 8.88
N PRO A 17 -21.39 7.72 9.33
CA PRO A 17 -20.75 6.52 8.78
C PRO A 17 -21.70 5.32 8.74
N GLY A 18 -21.72 4.60 7.62
CA GLY A 18 -22.58 3.43 7.41
C GLY A 18 -24.04 3.75 7.09
N ARG A 19 -24.44 5.03 7.08
CA ARG A 19 -25.74 5.45 6.55
C ARG A 19 -25.65 5.69 5.02
N PRO A 20 -26.74 5.48 4.27
CA PRO A 20 -26.79 5.82 2.85
C PRO A 20 -26.45 7.29 2.60
N THR A 21 -25.95 7.60 1.41
CA THR A 21 -25.81 8.99 0.94
C THR A 21 -27.19 9.62 0.75
N GLU A 22 -27.33 10.90 1.10
CA GLU A 22 -28.55 11.68 0.92
C GLU A 22 -28.31 12.83 -0.07
N PRO A 23 -29.32 13.23 -0.88
CA PRO A 23 -29.20 14.41 -1.72
C PRO A 23 -28.87 15.67 -0.89
N ASN A 24 -27.98 16.52 -1.41
CA ASN A 24 -27.56 17.77 -0.77
C ASN A 24 -26.86 17.62 0.59
N LYS A 25 -26.42 16.41 0.95
CA LYS A 25 -25.58 16.17 2.12
C LYS A 25 -24.27 15.53 1.73
N ASP A 26 -23.24 15.85 2.50
CA ASP A 26 -21.95 15.21 2.42
C ASP A 26 -21.98 13.83 3.10
N MET A 27 -20.95 13.04 2.87
CA MET A 27 -20.81 11.73 3.46
C MET A 27 -19.66 11.73 4.46
N ARG A 28 -19.97 11.43 5.73
CA ARG A 28 -18.92 11.20 6.73
C ARG A 28 -18.36 9.80 6.60
N VAL A 29 -17.06 9.73 6.36
CA VAL A 29 -16.30 8.48 6.39
C VAL A 29 -15.54 8.37 7.71
N ALA A 30 -15.58 7.15 8.27
CA ALA A 30 -14.83 6.73 9.43
C ALA A 30 -14.01 5.47 9.10
N GLY A 31 -12.98 5.21 9.90
CA GLY A 31 -12.10 4.07 9.78
C GLY A 31 -10.73 4.36 10.40
N PHE A 32 -10.05 3.30 10.83
CA PHE A 32 -8.71 3.39 11.36
C PHE A 32 -7.70 3.55 10.20
N PRO A 33 -6.95 4.67 10.14
CA PRO A 33 -5.94 4.88 9.11
C PRO A 33 -4.71 4.02 9.42
N TYR A 34 -4.59 2.89 8.75
CA TYR A 34 -3.56 1.90 9.08
C TYR A 34 -2.16 2.35 8.67
N GLY A 35 -2.04 2.87 7.45
CA GLY A 35 -0.88 3.59 6.95
C GLY A 35 -1.28 4.99 6.54
N ILE A 36 -0.37 5.95 6.71
CA ILE A 36 -0.56 7.36 6.35
C ILE A 36 0.70 7.84 5.62
N ILE A 37 0.53 8.61 4.55
CA ILE A 37 1.63 9.20 3.80
C ILE A 37 1.23 10.57 3.25
N VAL A 38 2.19 11.49 3.16
CA VAL A 38 1.99 12.79 2.49
C VAL A 38 2.50 12.67 1.06
N ASN A 39 1.67 13.02 0.09
CA ASN A 39 2.07 13.06 -1.30
C ASN A 39 3.03 14.24 -1.54
N PRO A 40 4.28 14.00 -1.97
CA PRO A 40 5.28 15.05 -2.09
C PRO A 40 5.00 16.02 -3.25
N THR A 41 4.14 15.66 -4.20
CA THR A 41 3.87 16.49 -5.40
C THR A 41 2.83 17.57 -5.17
N ASP A 42 1.89 17.36 -4.23
CA ASP A 42 0.77 18.27 -3.99
C ASP A 42 0.47 18.52 -2.50
N GLY A 43 1.20 17.88 -1.58
CA GLY A 43 1.02 18.00 -0.14
C GLY A 43 -0.26 17.34 0.39
N SER A 44 -1.00 16.59 -0.44
CA SER A 44 -2.20 15.88 0.01
C SER A 44 -1.85 14.72 0.93
N ILE A 45 -2.69 14.49 1.94
CA ILE A 45 -2.50 13.42 2.92
C ILE A 45 -3.29 12.20 2.46
N TRP A 46 -2.65 11.05 2.40
CA TRP A 46 -3.26 9.79 1.99
C TRP A 46 -3.21 8.77 3.12
N TRP A 47 -4.23 7.94 3.22
CA TRP A 47 -4.23 6.80 4.14
C TRP A 47 -5.05 5.63 3.62
N ALA A 48 -4.74 4.45 4.14
CA ALA A 48 -5.46 3.22 3.83
C ALA A 48 -6.39 2.80 4.98
N ASN A 49 -7.63 2.44 4.63
CA ASN A 49 -8.61 1.83 5.53
C ASN A 49 -8.89 0.39 5.08
N SER A 50 -8.44 -0.55 5.90
CA SER A 50 -8.61 -1.98 5.64
C SER A 50 -10.05 -2.43 5.90
N ALA A 51 -10.73 -2.90 4.86
CA ALA A 51 -12.00 -3.63 4.91
C ALA A 51 -12.14 -4.46 3.62
N VAL A 52 -13.28 -5.09 3.39
CA VAL A 52 -13.61 -5.71 2.09
C VAL A 52 -14.72 -4.88 1.43
N PRO A 53 -14.47 -4.18 0.31
CA PRO A 53 -13.18 -4.05 -0.39
C PRO A 53 -12.17 -3.14 0.31
N GLY A 54 -12.63 -2.28 1.23
CA GLY A 54 -11.78 -1.25 1.84
C GLY A 54 -11.48 -0.11 0.87
N ARG A 55 -10.60 0.81 1.25
CA ARG A 55 -10.39 2.07 0.51
C ARG A 55 -9.08 2.74 0.87
N ILE A 56 -8.54 3.50 -0.08
CA ILE A 56 -7.61 4.59 0.20
C ILE A 56 -8.37 5.91 0.20
N LEU A 57 -7.92 6.86 1.00
CA LEU A 57 -8.52 8.17 1.08
C LEU A 57 -7.44 9.22 0.90
N ARG A 58 -7.85 10.37 0.39
CA ARG A 58 -7.02 11.55 0.18
C ARG A 58 -7.65 12.72 0.91
N MET A 59 -6.85 13.55 1.55
CA MET A 59 -7.25 14.82 2.12
C MET A 59 -6.39 15.96 1.61
N GLU A 60 -7.04 17.01 1.12
CA GLU A 60 -6.45 18.35 1.00
C GLU A 60 -6.87 19.19 2.20
N LEU A 61 -5.96 19.98 2.75
CA LEU A 61 -6.23 20.83 3.92
C LEU A 61 -7.04 22.09 3.56
N GLY A 62 -6.84 22.63 2.35
CA GLY A 62 -7.37 23.94 1.97
C GLY A 62 -6.72 25.09 2.77
N SER A 63 -7.35 26.26 2.77
CA SER A 63 -6.79 27.49 3.38
C SER A 63 -7.12 27.69 4.86
N ASN A 64 -8.14 27.02 5.41
CA ASN A 64 -8.56 27.12 6.82
C ASN A 64 -9.06 25.76 7.37
N PRO A 65 -8.15 24.81 7.66
CA PRO A 65 -8.50 23.51 8.25
C PRO A 65 -9.13 23.65 9.64
N PRO A 66 -10.09 22.78 10.03
CA PRO A 66 -10.59 21.66 9.25
C PRO A 66 -11.74 22.02 8.30
N THR A 67 -12.24 23.27 8.34
CA THR A 67 -13.48 23.67 7.63
C THR A 67 -13.35 23.68 6.11
N THR A 68 -12.14 23.83 5.58
CA THR A 68 -11.85 23.79 4.15
C THR A 68 -11.24 22.47 3.68
N CYS A 69 -11.16 21.47 4.56
CA CYS A 69 -10.59 20.18 4.17
C CYS A 69 -11.48 19.50 3.14
N ARG A 70 -10.87 18.91 2.11
CA ARG A 70 -11.59 18.12 1.09
C ARG A 70 -11.12 16.69 1.16
N THR A 71 -12.06 15.76 1.37
CA THR A 71 -11.75 14.33 1.40
C THR A 71 -12.25 13.68 0.12
N GLU A 72 -11.40 12.86 -0.49
CA GLU A 72 -11.77 11.94 -1.55
C GLU A 72 -11.59 10.50 -1.07
N VAL A 73 -12.34 9.57 -1.66
CA VAL A 73 -12.29 8.15 -1.33
C VAL A 73 -12.17 7.34 -2.61
N TYR A 74 -11.29 6.35 -2.60
CA TYR A 74 -11.06 5.45 -3.73
C TYR A 74 -11.00 4.02 -3.24
N GLU A 75 -11.89 3.19 -3.76
CA GLU A 75 -11.93 1.77 -3.49
C GLU A 75 -11.18 1.02 -4.60
N PRO A 76 -10.35 0.02 -4.26
CA PRO A 76 -9.77 -0.85 -5.27
C PRO A 76 -10.89 -1.57 -6.05
N PRO A 77 -10.65 -1.94 -7.33
CA PRO A 77 -11.60 -2.70 -8.10
C PRO A 77 -11.90 -4.03 -7.40
N PHE A 78 -13.18 -4.24 -7.10
CA PHE A 78 -13.66 -5.41 -6.39
C PHE A 78 -14.95 -5.91 -7.04
N ASP A 79 -14.81 -6.87 -7.94
CA ASP A 79 -15.93 -7.60 -8.53
C ASP A 79 -15.59 -9.09 -8.61
N PRO A 80 -15.93 -9.86 -7.55
CA PRO A 80 -15.73 -11.30 -7.52
C PRO A 80 -16.55 -12.08 -8.56
N LYS A 81 -17.59 -11.45 -9.15
CA LYS A 81 -18.47 -12.08 -10.14
C LYS A 81 -18.03 -11.82 -11.58
N ALA A 82 -17.08 -10.92 -11.80
CA ALA A 82 -16.56 -10.64 -13.14
C ALA A 82 -15.87 -11.88 -13.75
N PRO A 83 -15.89 -12.08 -15.09
CA PRO A 83 -15.27 -13.22 -15.76
C PRO A 83 -13.78 -13.43 -15.44
N ASN A 84 -13.05 -12.33 -15.16
CA ASN A 84 -11.64 -12.34 -14.76
C ASN A 84 -11.45 -12.00 -13.27
N GLY A 85 -12.54 -12.10 -12.48
CA GLY A 85 -12.74 -11.66 -11.09
C GLY A 85 -11.62 -10.85 -10.48
N ILE A 86 -11.80 -9.52 -10.45
CA ILE A 86 -10.81 -8.62 -9.88
C ILE A 86 -11.13 -8.47 -8.39
N VAL A 87 -10.19 -8.84 -7.52
CA VAL A 87 -10.42 -8.90 -6.07
C VAL A 87 -9.34 -8.15 -5.31
N GLY A 88 -9.10 -6.89 -5.69
CA GLY A 88 -8.30 -5.99 -4.86
C GLY A 88 -9.07 -5.63 -3.60
N HIS A 89 -8.56 -5.97 -2.41
CA HIS A 89 -9.24 -5.62 -1.16
C HIS A 89 -8.31 -5.54 0.04
N ALA A 90 -8.83 -4.97 1.12
CA ALA A 90 -8.14 -4.74 2.38
C ALA A 90 -6.81 -3.98 2.20
N PRO A 91 -6.84 -2.77 1.59
CA PRO A 91 -5.69 -1.88 1.57
C PRO A 91 -5.26 -1.63 3.01
N ARG A 92 -3.98 -1.89 3.28
CA ARG A 92 -3.41 -1.82 4.62
C ARG A 92 -2.17 -0.94 4.64
N GLY A 93 -1.15 -1.33 3.88
CA GLY A 93 -0.02 -0.45 3.61
C GLY A 93 -0.40 0.64 2.62
N ILE A 94 0.23 1.81 2.76
CA ILE A 94 0.16 2.87 1.75
C ILE A 94 1.47 3.65 1.76
N ASP A 95 1.95 3.99 0.58
CA ASP A 95 3.08 4.87 0.38
C ASP A 95 2.95 5.55 -1.00
N VAL A 96 3.85 6.47 -1.32
CA VAL A 96 3.80 7.29 -2.52
C VAL A 96 5.16 7.33 -3.19
N ASP A 97 5.17 7.37 -4.52
CA ASP A 97 6.40 7.62 -5.26
C ASP A 97 6.67 9.13 -5.45
N ARG A 98 7.85 9.48 -5.94
CA ARG A 98 8.20 10.90 -6.18
C ARG A 98 7.40 11.56 -7.32
N ASN A 99 6.63 10.79 -8.09
CA ASN A 99 5.74 11.29 -9.13
C ASN A 99 4.29 11.47 -8.63
N GLY A 100 4.04 11.20 -7.35
CA GLY A 100 2.73 11.30 -6.73
C GLY A 100 1.81 10.10 -6.99
N LEU A 101 2.34 9.00 -7.54
CA LEU A 101 1.59 7.75 -7.70
C LEU A 101 1.49 7.06 -6.34
N ILE A 102 0.25 6.73 -5.95
CA ILE A 102 -0.02 6.07 -4.67
C ILE A 102 0.14 4.56 -4.84
N TRP A 103 0.83 3.92 -3.90
CA TRP A 103 1.05 2.49 -3.85
C TRP A 103 0.45 1.93 -2.56
N THR A 104 -0.28 0.81 -2.65
CA THR A 104 -0.93 0.19 -1.50
C THR A 104 -0.83 -1.32 -1.54
N GLY A 105 -0.38 -1.92 -0.43
CA GLY A 105 -0.43 -3.35 -0.20
C GLY A 105 -1.87 -3.77 0.15
N LEU A 106 -2.47 -4.59 -0.72
CA LEU A 106 -3.81 -5.14 -0.55
C LEU A 106 -3.73 -6.46 0.22
N SER A 107 -3.79 -6.38 1.54
CA SER A 107 -3.47 -7.48 2.46
C SER A 107 -4.39 -8.70 2.37
N GLY A 108 -5.63 -8.55 1.90
CA GLY A 108 -6.56 -9.66 1.70
C GLY A 108 -6.50 -10.26 0.30
N GLY A 109 -6.07 -9.47 -0.69
CA GLY A 109 -5.96 -9.88 -2.09
C GLY A 109 -4.61 -10.45 -2.50
N PRO A 110 -3.63 -10.55 -1.58
CA PRO A 110 -2.24 -10.09 -1.77
C PRO A 110 -1.87 -9.56 -3.16
N HIS A 111 -2.24 -8.31 -3.42
CA HIS A 111 -1.75 -7.54 -4.57
C HIS A 111 -0.94 -6.34 -4.09
N MET A 112 0.05 -5.91 -4.86
CA MET A 112 0.48 -4.52 -4.85
C MET A 112 -0.47 -3.74 -5.76
N GLY A 113 -1.12 -2.69 -5.26
CA GLY A 113 -1.96 -1.81 -6.07
C GLY A 113 -1.28 -0.46 -6.29
N SER A 114 -1.32 0.05 -7.52
CA SER A 114 -1.03 1.47 -7.79
C SER A 114 -2.33 2.22 -8.06
N PHE A 115 -2.42 3.47 -7.60
CA PHE A 115 -3.51 4.38 -7.86
C PHE A 115 -3.03 5.73 -8.39
N ASP A 116 -3.40 6.03 -9.64
CA ASP A 116 -3.09 7.27 -10.32
C ASP A 116 -4.32 8.20 -10.38
N ARG A 117 -4.39 9.13 -9.43
CA ARG A 117 -5.48 10.13 -9.36
C ARG A 117 -5.60 10.96 -10.64
N ARG A 118 -4.53 11.14 -11.42
CA ARG A 118 -4.54 11.96 -12.65
C ARG A 118 -5.41 11.35 -13.74
N LYS A 119 -5.74 10.06 -13.64
CA LYS A 119 -6.64 9.36 -14.57
C LYS A 119 -8.11 9.55 -14.22
N CYS A 120 -8.42 10.02 -13.01
CA CYS A 120 -9.79 10.18 -12.53
C CYS A 120 -10.49 11.41 -13.11
N LYS A 121 -11.81 11.33 -13.23
CA LYS A 121 -12.67 12.42 -13.74
C LYS A 121 -13.66 12.97 -12.71
N VAL A 122 -13.93 12.21 -11.64
CA VAL A 122 -14.92 12.54 -10.61
C VAL A 122 -14.22 12.61 -9.27
N PHE A 123 -14.30 13.77 -8.62
CA PHE A 123 -13.64 14.05 -7.34
C PHE A 123 -14.62 14.41 -6.22
N ASN A 124 -15.85 14.79 -6.56
CA ASN A 124 -16.93 15.12 -5.64
C ASN A 124 -18.30 14.82 -6.27
N GLY A 125 -19.36 15.11 -5.53
CA GLY A 125 -20.76 14.89 -5.91
C GLY A 125 -21.27 13.47 -5.64
N PRO A 126 -22.52 13.16 -6.03
CA PRO A 126 -23.22 11.95 -5.59
C PRO A 126 -22.58 10.63 -6.02
N LYS A 127 -21.65 10.67 -6.99
CA LYS A 127 -20.94 9.50 -7.50
C LYS A 127 -19.57 9.29 -6.84
N ALA A 128 -19.03 10.26 -6.08
CA ALA A 128 -17.70 10.19 -5.48
C ALA A 128 -17.67 9.34 -4.20
N THR A 129 -18.10 8.07 -4.29
CA THR A 129 -18.34 7.20 -3.13
C THR A 129 -17.30 6.10 -2.94
N GLY A 130 -16.33 5.97 -3.86
CA GLY A 130 -15.21 5.03 -3.80
C GLY A 130 -14.88 4.41 -5.16
N GLN A 131 -15.90 3.93 -5.88
CA GLN A 131 -15.75 3.18 -7.12
C GLN A 131 -15.75 4.07 -8.39
N GLN A 132 -15.67 5.40 -8.24
CA GLN A 132 -15.80 6.35 -9.35
C GLN A 132 -14.57 6.47 -10.27
N CYS A 133 -13.45 5.84 -9.92
CA CYS A 133 -12.21 5.93 -10.70
C CYS A 133 -11.53 4.55 -10.84
N PRO A 134 -12.17 3.56 -11.48
CA PRO A 134 -11.53 2.28 -11.77
C PRO A 134 -10.29 2.43 -12.66
N GLU A 135 -10.27 3.41 -13.57
CA GLU A 135 -9.16 3.69 -14.50
C GLU A 135 -7.88 4.16 -13.81
N GLY A 136 -7.99 4.66 -12.57
CA GLY A 136 -6.85 5.04 -11.75
C GLY A 136 -6.08 3.84 -11.20
N TRP A 137 -6.70 2.67 -11.12
CA TRP A 137 -6.13 1.50 -10.48
C TRP A 137 -5.34 0.61 -11.43
N THR A 138 -4.28 0.00 -10.91
CA THR A 138 -3.62 -1.16 -11.51
C THR A 138 -3.21 -2.10 -10.40
N LEU A 139 -3.52 -3.39 -10.54
CA LEU A 139 -3.26 -4.41 -9.52
C LEU A 139 -2.21 -5.40 -10.03
N TYR A 140 -1.21 -5.66 -9.19
CA TYR A 140 -0.12 -6.58 -9.46
C TYR A 140 -0.21 -7.72 -8.44
N PRO A 141 -0.62 -8.94 -8.84
CA PRO A 141 -0.70 -10.06 -7.91
C PRO A 141 0.70 -10.40 -7.39
N ALA A 142 0.83 -10.53 -6.07
CA ALA A 142 2.07 -11.01 -5.49
C ALA A 142 2.41 -12.40 -6.04
N PRO A 143 3.71 -12.76 -6.21
CA PRO A 143 4.07 -14.11 -6.59
C PRO A 143 3.71 -15.10 -5.48
N GLY A 144 3.62 -16.38 -5.83
CA GLY A 144 3.42 -17.46 -4.86
C GLY A 144 2.30 -18.43 -5.25
N PRO A 145 2.10 -19.47 -4.43
CA PRO A 145 1.02 -20.43 -4.65
C PRO A 145 -0.34 -19.79 -4.37
N GLN A 146 -1.40 -20.43 -4.84
CA GLN A 146 -2.79 -20.08 -4.54
C GLN A 146 -3.39 -21.07 -3.54
N MET A 147 -4.42 -20.63 -2.82
CA MET A 147 -5.21 -21.54 -1.99
C MET A 147 -5.96 -22.54 -2.88
N LYS A 148 -6.03 -23.81 -2.45
CA LYS A 148 -6.71 -24.87 -3.19
C LYS A 148 -8.18 -24.50 -3.44
N GLY A 149 -8.61 -24.55 -4.71
CA GLY A 149 -9.99 -24.25 -5.12
C GLY A 149 -10.25 -22.78 -5.47
N THR A 150 -9.26 -21.89 -5.31
CA THR A 150 -9.37 -20.50 -5.76
C THR A 150 -9.07 -20.40 -7.25
N THR A 151 -10.00 -19.80 -8.01
CA THR A 151 -9.84 -19.49 -9.44
C THR A 151 -9.49 -18.03 -9.70
N LEU A 152 -9.64 -17.18 -8.69
CA LEU A 152 -9.38 -15.74 -8.76
C LEU A 152 -7.87 -15.46 -8.65
N PRO A 153 -7.29 -14.55 -9.46
CA PRO A 153 -5.87 -14.23 -9.41
C PRO A 153 -5.47 -13.62 -8.06
N GLY A 154 -4.28 -13.96 -7.58
CA GLY A 154 -3.77 -13.57 -6.26
C GLY A 154 -2.63 -14.48 -5.81
N SER A 155 -2.42 -14.54 -4.49
CA SER A 155 -1.44 -15.39 -3.82
C SER A 155 -2.01 -15.87 -2.48
N ALA A 156 -1.42 -16.92 -1.92
CA ALA A 156 -1.64 -17.35 -0.54
C ALA A 156 -0.73 -16.59 0.46
N ASP A 157 0.13 -15.71 -0.02
CA ASP A 157 0.94 -14.84 0.84
C ASP A 157 0.05 -13.81 1.57
N PHE A 158 0.59 -13.24 2.64
CA PHE A 158 -0.03 -12.16 3.37
C PHE A 158 0.91 -10.96 3.41
N SER A 159 0.43 -9.82 2.94
CA SER A 159 1.19 -8.58 2.88
C SER A 159 0.72 -7.59 3.92
N TYR A 160 1.52 -7.43 4.98
CA TYR A 160 1.16 -6.55 6.10
C TYR A 160 1.22 -5.07 5.72
N TYR A 161 2.25 -4.67 4.98
CA TYR A 161 2.51 -3.29 4.58
C TYR A 161 3.22 -3.21 3.22
N ASN A 162 3.49 -1.99 2.75
CA ASN A 162 4.34 -1.70 1.60
C ASN A 162 5.12 -0.41 1.82
N TRP A 163 6.22 -0.24 1.10
CA TRP A 163 7.03 0.96 1.08
C TRP A 163 7.55 1.20 -0.33
N VAL A 164 7.82 2.44 -0.70
CA VAL A 164 8.38 2.81 -2.01
C VAL A 164 9.80 3.31 -1.83
N ASP A 165 10.74 2.63 -2.47
CA ASP A 165 12.14 3.04 -2.52
C ASP A 165 12.33 4.24 -3.45
N GLN A 166 11.97 5.42 -2.96
CA GLN A 166 12.04 6.67 -3.72
C GLN A 166 13.47 7.01 -4.17
N PHE A 167 14.48 6.57 -3.42
CA PHE A 167 15.87 7.01 -3.55
C PHE A 167 16.84 5.93 -4.02
N ASP A 168 16.33 4.79 -4.50
CA ASP A 168 17.15 3.68 -4.99
C ASP A 168 18.13 3.15 -3.93
N THR A 169 17.65 3.04 -2.69
CA THR A 169 18.44 2.52 -1.58
C THR A 169 18.74 1.03 -1.70
N LEU A 170 17.88 0.29 -2.40
CA LEU A 170 18.06 -1.14 -2.67
C LEU A 170 18.94 -1.42 -3.90
N GLY A 171 19.02 -0.48 -4.85
CA GLY A 171 19.74 -0.65 -6.12
C GLY A 171 18.90 -1.27 -7.25
N LEU A 172 17.56 -1.24 -7.15
CA LEU A 172 16.63 -1.72 -8.18
C LEU A 172 16.02 -0.58 -9.02
N GLY A 173 16.47 0.65 -8.81
CA GLY A 173 15.98 1.87 -9.40
C GLY A 173 15.11 2.68 -8.43
N PRO A 174 15.01 4.00 -8.66
CA PRO A 174 14.18 4.86 -7.83
C PRO A 174 12.70 4.57 -8.04
N ASN A 175 11.89 4.93 -7.05
CA ASN A 175 10.45 4.70 -7.00
C ASN A 175 10.07 3.22 -7.11
N THR A 176 10.90 2.31 -6.60
CA THR A 176 10.59 0.87 -6.61
C THR A 176 9.62 0.55 -5.47
N PRO A 177 8.35 0.16 -5.75
CA PRO A 177 7.44 -0.29 -4.72
C PRO A 177 7.83 -1.68 -4.21
N ILE A 178 7.90 -1.82 -2.90
CA ILE A 178 8.27 -3.05 -2.20
C ILE A 178 7.12 -3.45 -1.28
N LEU A 179 6.59 -4.66 -1.51
CA LEU A 179 5.56 -5.27 -0.68
C LEU A 179 6.21 -6.16 0.38
N ASN A 180 5.70 -6.17 1.61
CA ASN A 180 6.07 -7.20 2.57
C ASN A 180 5.50 -8.55 2.11
N GLY A 181 6.35 -9.54 1.88
CA GLY A 181 5.98 -10.95 1.76
C GLY A 181 5.95 -11.59 3.15
N SER A 182 5.11 -11.08 4.04
CA SER A 182 5.12 -11.43 5.47
C SER A 182 4.83 -12.91 5.72
N GLY A 183 4.03 -13.55 4.87
CA GLY A 183 3.75 -14.99 4.93
C GLY A 183 4.77 -15.84 4.17
N SER A 184 5.66 -15.22 3.40
CA SER A 184 6.65 -15.90 2.55
C SER A 184 8.09 -15.61 2.94
N ASP A 185 8.34 -15.05 4.13
CA ASP A 185 9.67 -14.70 4.61
C ASP A 185 10.47 -13.86 3.59
N SER A 186 9.82 -12.88 2.95
CA SER A 186 10.47 -12.09 1.91
C SER A 186 10.07 -10.62 1.84
N LEU A 187 10.89 -9.84 1.13
CA LEU A 187 10.47 -8.57 0.54
C LEU A 187 10.24 -8.78 -0.96
N LEU A 188 9.20 -8.17 -1.51
CA LEU A 188 8.77 -8.35 -2.89
C LEU A 188 8.87 -7.01 -3.62
N ALA A 189 9.99 -6.77 -4.29
CA ALA A 189 10.23 -5.53 -5.03
C ALA A 189 9.63 -5.64 -6.44
N LEU A 190 8.65 -4.79 -6.75
CA LEU A 190 7.94 -4.81 -8.03
C LEU A 190 8.64 -3.89 -9.04
N ASN A 191 8.91 -4.41 -10.23
CA ASN A 191 9.18 -3.59 -11.41
C ASN A 191 7.84 -3.25 -12.09
N PRO A 192 7.35 -2.00 -12.01
CA PRO A 192 6.00 -1.66 -12.45
C PRO A 192 5.85 -1.67 -13.99
N THR A 193 6.95 -1.51 -14.74
CA THR A 193 6.96 -1.56 -16.21
C THR A 193 6.73 -2.96 -16.73
N THR A 194 7.31 -3.97 -16.05
CA THR A 194 7.20 -5.38 -16.47
C THR A 194 6.13 -6.15 -15.70
N GLY A 195 5.66 -5.62 -14.58
CA GLY A 195 4.74 -6.30 -13.66
C GLY A 195 5.37 -7.48 -12.91
N ARG A 196 6.71 -7.62 -12.94
CA ARG A 196 7.44 -8.72 -12.30
C ARG A 196 8.01 -8.32 -10.95
N PHE A 197 8.01 -9.26 -10.02
CA PHE A 197 8.60 -9.09 -8.70
C PHE A 197 9.99 -9.73 -8.63
N VAL A 198 10.92 -9.02 -8.01
CA VAL A 198 12.16 -9.58 -7.45
C VAL A 198 11.88 -10.00 -6.01
N VAL A 199 12.12 -11.27 -5.70
CA VAL A 199 11.84 -11.86 -4.38
C VAL A 199 13.12 -11.89 -3.55
N LEU A 200 13.18 -11.11 -2.49
CA LEU A 200 14.30 -11.06 -1.54
C LEU A 200 13.97 -11.93 -0.33
N ARG A 201 14.32 -13.21 -0.42
CA ARG A 201 14.00 -14.23 0.58
C ARG A 201 15.03 -14.23 1.72
N VAL A 202 14.55 -14.27 2.96
CA VAL A 202 15.38 -14.66 4.11
C VAL A 202 15.27 -16.18 4.28
N PRO A 203 16.40 -16.90 4.32
CA PRO A 203 16.36 -18.36 4.37
C PRO A 203 15.97 -18.87 5.76
N TYR A 204 15.30 -20.02 5.75
CA TYR A 204 15.19 -20.89 6.93
C TYR A 204 16.59 -21.19 7.51
N PRO A 205 16.79 -21.25 8.84
CA PRO A 205 15.79 -21.16 9.93
C PRO A 205 15.57 -19.75 10.50
N LEU A 206 16.02 -18.68 9.82
CA LEU A 206 16.13 -17.36 10.47
C LEU A 206 14.77 -16.69 10.76
N GLY A 207 13.69 -17.11 10.08
CA GLY A 207 12.34 -16.55 10.20
C GLY A 207 12.26 -15.08 9.74
N PHE A 208 11.24 -14.69 8.99
CA PHE A 208 11.15 -13.31 8.50
C PHE A 208 9.72 -12.83 8.22
N TYR A 209 8.93 -12.77 9.29
CA TYR A 209 7.63 -12.10 9.28
C TYR A 209 7.80 -10.57 9.33
N SER A 210 7.97 -9.94 8.17
CA SER A 210 8.16 -8.48 8.06
C SER A 210 6.84 -7.70 8.07
N ARG A 211 6.83 -6.54 8.74
CA ARG A 211 5.65 -5.67 8.87
C ARG A 211 5.91 -4.23 8.46
N GLY A 212 7.18 -3.85 8.35
CA GLY A 212 7.66 -2.58 7.90
C GLY A 212 9.07 -2.73 7.32
N LEU A 213 9.45 -1.72 6.56
CA LEU A 213 10.77 -1.60 5.97
C LEU A 213 11.01 -0.14 5.62
N ASP A 214 12.28 0.25 5.61
CA ASP A 214 12.71 1.55 5.15
C ASP A 214 14.12 1.47 4.55
N GLY A 215 14.39 2.38 3.63
CA GLY A 215 15.71 2.63 3.07
C GLY A 215 16.52 3.61 3.90
N ARG A 216 17.84 3.41 3.96
CA ARG A 216 18.78 4.37 4.56
C ARG A 216 20.09 4.39 3.77
N ILE A 217 20.63 5.59 3.60
CA ILE A 217 21.92 5.81 2.92
C ILE A 217 22.94 6.15 4.00
N ASP A 218 23.74 5.16 4.42
CA ASP A 218 24.74 5.34 5.49
C ASP A 218 25.99 6.06 4.99
N ASN A 219 26.37 5.81 3.74
CA ASN A 219 27.50 6.46 3.09
C ASN A 219 27.19 6.73 1.61
N PRO A 220 26.89 7.98 1.21
CA PRO A 220 26.61 8.31 -0.19
C PRO A 220 27.75 7.99 -1.15
N SER A 221 29.00 7.96 -0.67
CA SER A 221 30.20 7.62 -1.46
C SER A 221 30.60 6.16 -1.36
N GLY A 222 29.83 5.33 -0.64
CA GLY A 222 30.15 3.92 -0.36
C GLY A 222 29.81 2.94 -1.49
N GLY A 223 29.39 3.43 -2.67
CA GLY A 223 28.84 2.59 -3.73
C GLY A 223 27.65 1.76 -3.25
N TRP A 224 27.53 0.51 -3.73
CA TRP A 224 26.45 -0.40 -3.36
C TRP A 224 26.41 -0.79 -1.87
N LYS A 225 27.50 -0.59 -1.13
CA LYS A 225 27.56 -0.84 0.31
C LYS A 225 27.03 0.32 1.15
N GLY A 226 26.96 1.50 0.56
CA GLY A 226 26.53 2.73 1.21
C GLY A 226 25.06 2.71 1.62
N PRO A 227 24.13 2.41 0.69
CA PRO A 227 22.72 2.29 1.00
C PRO A 227 22.31 0.86 1.35
N GLY A 228 21.09 0.73 1.86
CA GLY A 228 20.42 -0.55 2.02
C GLY A 228 18.95 -0.37 2.35
N VAL A 229 18.24 -1.49 2.42
CA VAL A 229 16.89 -1.57 2.96
C VAL A 229 16.96 -2.35 4.25
N TRP A 230 16.31 -1.85 5.29
CA TRP A 230 16.16 -2.53 6.57
C TRP A 230 14.71 -2.88 6.76
N ALA A 231 14.45 -4.12 7.15
CA ALA A 231 13.11 -4.59 7.45
C ALA A 231 13.09 -5.25 8.82
N ASP A 232 11.99 -5.06 9.53
CA ASP A 232 11.79 -5.70 10.81
C ASP A 232 11.48 -7.18 10.64
N PHE A 233 11.85 -7.98 11.64
CA PHE A 233 11.27 -9.29 11.87
C PHE A 233 10.28 -9.18 13.03
N GLY A 234 9.07 -8.73 12.72
CA GLY A 234 8.05 -8.28 13.68
C GLY A 234 6.98 -9.31 14.04
N SER A 235 7.33 -10.60 14.13
CA SER A 235 6.36 -11.60 14.60
C SER A 235 5.94 -11.31 16.05
N ASN A 236 4.63 -11.36 16.35
CA ASN A 236 4.14 -11.20 17.73
C ASN A 236 4.47 -12.41 18.61
N LEU A 237 4.69 -13.58 18.00
CA LEU A 237 4.85 -14.86 18.67
C LEU A 237 6.21 -15.48 18.33
N VAL A 238 7.29 -14.70 18.42
CA VAL A 238 8.66 -15.14 18.06
C VAL A 238 9.06 -16.46 18.73
N TRP A 239 8.52 -16.78 19.91
CA TRP A 239 8.84 -18.02 20.63
C TRP A 239 8.22 -19.30 20.03
N HIS A 240 7.37 -19.18 19.00
CA HIS A 240 6.87 -20.32 18.22
C HIS A 240 7.80 -20.71 17.07
N LEU A 241 8.92 -19.99 16.90
CA LEU A 241 9.88 -20.21 15.82
C LEU A 241 11.12 -20.95 16.33
N GLU A 242 12.05 -21.22 15.41
CA GLU A 242 13.34 -21.79 15.74
C GLU A 242 14.06 -20.96 16.81
N GLY A 243 14.60 -21.64 17.83
CA GLY A 243 15.14 -21.00 19.04
C GLY A 243 14.15 -20.88 20.21
N GLY A 244 12.86 -21.16 19.98
CA GLY A 244 11.84 -21.29 21.02
C GLY A 244 11.74 -20.05 21.92
N LYS A 245 11.58 -20.24 23.24
CA LYS A 245 11.42 -19.14 24.21
C LYS A 245 12.57 -18.11 24.22
N GLN A 246 13.73 -18.44 23.65
CA GLN A 246 14.88 -17.54 23.57
C GLN A 246 14.91 -16.72 22.28
N ALA A 247 14.07 -17.03 21.29
CA ALA A 247 13.98 -16.29 20.05
C ALA A 247 13.74 -14.80 20.31
N ARG A 248 14.31 -13.96 19.44
CA ARG A 248 14.23 -12.51 19.48
C ARG A 248 13.81 -11.99 18.11
N SER A 249 13.21 -10.80 18.11
CA SER A 249 13.07 -10.03 16.87
C SER A 249 14.45 -9.62 16.37
N ALA A 250 14.55 -9.32 15.08
CA ALA A 250 15.76 -8.88 14.41
C ALA A 250 15.44 -7.76 13.43
N LEU A 251 16.48 -7.03 13.04
CA LEU A 251 16.45 -6.12 11.90
C LEU A 251 17.29 -6.76 10.79
N VAL A 252 16.68 -6.99 9.63
CA VAL A 252 17.34 -7.61 8.48
C VAL A 252 17.73 -6.52 7.49
N LYS A 253 19.02 -6.47 7.13
CA LYS A 253 19.55 -5.56 6.11
C LYS A 253 19.63 -6.27 4.77
N PHE A 254 19.01 -5.71 3.76
CA PHE A 254 19.14 -6.09 2.35
C PHE A 254 20.06 -5.11 1.64
N GLN A 255 21.03 -5.65 0.90
CA GLN A 255 21.89 -4.90 0.00
C GLN A 255 22.02 -5.67 -1.30
N MET A 256 21.97 -4.96 -2.42
CA MET A 256 22.17 -5.55 -3.73
C MET A 256 23.55 -5.22 -4.25
N ARG A 257 24.27 -6.24 -4.73
CA ARG A 257 25.51 -6.03 -5.47
C ARG A 257 25.18 -5.66 -6.92
N PRO A 258 25.95 -4.78 -7.56
CA PRO A 258 25.78 -4.48 -8.98
C PRO A 258 26.15 -5.69 -9.86
N ASP A 259 27.07 -6.53 -9.39
CA ASP A 259 27.49 -7.77 -10.04
C ASP A 259 28.01 -8.79 -9.00
N PRO A 260 28.14 -10.08 -9.37
CA PRO A 260 28.59 -11.14 -8.44
C PRO A 260 30.01 -10.97 -7.87
N LEU A 261 30.87 -10.19 -8.52
CA LEU A 261 32.29 -9.99 -8.16
C LEU A 261 32.53 -8.72 -7.34
N ALA A 262 31.53 -7.84 -7.20
CA ALA A 262 31.62 -6.65 -6.38
C ALA A 262 31.90 -7.00 -4.90
N HIS A 263 32.90 -6.33 -4.30
CA HIS A 263 33.43 -6.66 -2.98
C HIS A 263 33.48 -5.51 -2.00
#